data_AF-A0A3D2LAI8-F1
#
_entry.id   AF-A0A3D2LAI8-F1
#
_cell.length_a   1.000
_cell.length_b   1.000
_cell.length_c   1.000
_cell.angle_alpha   90.00
_cell.angle_beta   90.00
_cell.angle_gamma   90.00
#
_symmetry.space_group_name_H-M   'P 1'
#
loop_
_entity.id
_entity.type
_entity.pdbx_description
1 polymer ?
#
loop_
_entity_poly.entity_id
_entity_poly.type
_entity_poly.pdbx_seq_one_letter_code
_entity_poly.pdbx_strand_id
1 'polypeptide(L)'
;VFIEKFILEPRHIEIQVLGDKHGNCIYLVERECSIQRRNQKVIEEAPSPLLDPETRKKMGEQAVALAKAVNYDSAGTVEFVASGADKGFYFLEMNTRLQVEHPVTEMITGVDLVEQMLRVAYGETLKLKQSDIKINGWAVESRVYAEDPYRNFLPSIGRLKRFHAPSEGALAGGEVRMDSGVREGDEISMYYDPMIAKLITHGKDRDTALDVHGEALDRFHIEGIQDNMPFIAAVIDEERFRSGNITTAYIKDEFPDGFDGVEPTEAQEIQLICSAAYVHGFFSRRA
;
A
#
# COMPACT_ATOMS: atom_id res chain seq x y z
N VAL A 1 29.89 6.76 -24.69
CA VAL A 1 29.57 7.26 -23.32
C VAL A 1 28.12 7.65 -23.32
N PHE A 2 27.33 7.12 -22.40
CA PHE A 2 25.92 7.47 -22.20
C PHE A 2 25.86 8.42 -21.01
N ILE A 3 25.05 9.48 -21.12
CA ILE A 3 24.84 10.46 -20.05
C ILE A 3 23.35 10.49 -19.78
N GLU A 4 22.97 10.06 -18.59
CA GLU A 4 21.60 10.04 -18.10
C GLU A 4 21.47 10.98 -16.91
N LYS A 5 20.31 11.61 -16.77
CA LYS A 5 20.04 12.44 -15.60
C LYS A 5 19.93 11.53 -14.37
N PHE A 6 20.79 11.76 -13.38
CA PHE A 6 20.68 11.11 -12.09
C PHE A 6 19.56 11.77 -11.26
N ILE A 7 18.63 10.97 -10.75
CA ILE A 7 17.52 11.43 -9.92
C ILE A 7 17.92 11.25 -8.46
N LEU A 8 17.95 12.35 -7.71
CA LEU A 8 18.25 12.34 -6.28
C LEU A 8 17.01 11.94 -5.49
N GLU A 9 17.20 11.13 -4.44
CA GLU A 9 16.14 10.68 -3.53
C GLU A 9 14.88 10.20 -4.29
N PRO A 10 15.03 9.23 -5.21
CA PRO A 10 13.94 8.82 -6.08
C PRO A 10 12.76 8.32 -5.25
N ARG A 11 11.57 8.86 -5.54
CA ARG A 11 10.26 8.38 -5.09
C ARG A 11 9.53 7.75 -6.27
N HIS A 12 8.89 6.62 -6.06
CA HIS A 12 7.99 6.04 -7.04
C HIS A 12 6.59 6.62 -6.80
N ILE A 13 6.13 7.50 -7.68
CA ILE A 13 4.81 8.13 -7.56
C ILE A 13 4.04 7.93 -8.86
N GLU A 14 2.80 7.50 -8.74
CA GLU A 14 1.98 7.15 -9.89
C GLU A 14 0.61 7.83 -9.83
N ILE A 15 0.04 8.19 -10.98
CA ILE A 15 -1.25 8.86 -11.08
C ILE A 15 -2.31 7.89 -11.59
N GLN A 16 -3.38 7.72 -10.82
CA GLN A 16 -4.57 7.03 -11.31
C GLN A 16 -5.30 7.90 -12.34
N VAL A 17 -5.45 7.37 -13.55
CA VAL A 17 -6.28 7.96 -14.61
C VAL A 17 -7.51 7.11 -14.88
N LEU A 18 -8.58 7.76 -15.34
CA LEU A 18 -9.81 7.13 -15.78
C LEU A 18 -10.29 7.83 -17.04
N GLY A 19 -10.44 7.08 -18.13
CA GLY A 19 -10.92 7.57 -19.43
C GLY A 19 -12.18 6.85 -19.88
N ASP A 20 -12.96 7.46 -20.77
CA ASP A 20 -14.07 6.80 -21.47
C ASP A 20 -13.88 6.78 -23.00
N LYS A 21 -14.78 6.04 -23.67
CA LYS A 21 -14.82 5.93 -25.14
C LYS A 21 -15.28 7.20 -25.84
N HIS A 22 -15.57 8.27 -25.11
CA HIS A 22 -16.10 9.54 -25.60
C HIS A 22 -15.08 10.68 -25.51
N GLY A 23 -13.83 10.36 -25.17
CA GLY A 23 -12.71 11.31 -25.07
C GLY A 23 -12.64 12.07 -23.75
N ASN A 24 -13.49 11.73 -22.77
CA ASN A 24 -13.35 12.25 -21.42
C ASN A 24 -12.23 11.49 -20.71
N CYS A 25 -11.39 12.21 -19.96
CA CYS A 25 -10.39 11.60 -19.10
C CYS A 25 -10.09 12.54 -17.94
N ILE A 26 -10.00 11.96 -16.74
CA ILE A 26 -9.70 12.62 -15.48
C ILE A 26 -8.57 11.85 -14.77
N TYR A 27 -7.87 12.52 -13.86
CA TYR A 27 -7.05 11.85 -12.86
C TYR A 27 -7.79 11.87 -11.53
N LEU A 28 -7.63 10.83 -10.73
CA LEU A 28 -8.18 10.81 -9.38
C LEU A 28 -7.19 11.51 -8.44
N VAL A 29 -6.13 10.80 -8.09
CA VAL A 29 -5.07 11.23 -7.16
C VAL A 29 -3.80 10.44 -7.51
N GLU A 30 -2.68 10.83 -6.91
CA GLU A 30 -1.47 10.03 -6.91
C GLU A 30 -1.47 8.95 -5.82
N ARG A 31 -0.62 7.95 -6.02
CA ARG A 31 -0.15 7.01 -5.00
C ARG A 31 1.36 7.08 -4.90
N GLU A 32 1.90 6.95 -3.71
CA GLU A 32 3.33 6.73 -3.49
C GLU A 32 3.60 5.26 -3.20
N CYS A 33 4.47 4.65 -3.99
CA CYS A 33 4.83 3.23 -3.95
C CYS A 33 6.34 3.05 -3.74
N SER A 34 6.97 4.00 -3.05
CA SER A 34 8.42 4.03 -2.85
C SER A 34 8.93 2.86 -2.01
N ILE A 35 8.09 2.28 -1.15
CA ILE A 35 8.46 1.12 -0.32
C ILE A 35 8.35 -0.16 -1.14
N GLN A 36 9.47 -0.54 -1.74
CA GLN A 36 9.57 -1.70 -2.63
C GLN A 36 10.82 -2.53 -2.34
N ARG A 37 10.69 -3.84 -2.53
CA ARG A 37 11.77 -4.82 -2.36
C ARG A 37 12.05 -5.46 -3.72
N ARG A 38 13.28 -5.30 -4.25
CA ARG A 38 13.65 -5.85 -5.58
C ARG A 38 12.63 -5.51 -6.69
N ASN A 39 12.13 -4.27 -6.69
CA ASN A 39 11.11 -3.74 -7.60
C ASN A 39 9.68 -4.31 -7.40
N GLN A 40 9.44 -5.05 -6.31
CA GLN A 40 8.10 -5.44 -5.88
C GLN A 40 7.60 -4.44 -4.84
N LYS A 41 6.50 -3.74 -5.13
CA LYS A 41 5.86 -2.82 -4.18
C LYS A 41 5.37 -3.62 -2.95
N VAL A 42 5.61 -3.08 -1.76
CA VAL A 42 5.28 -3.74 -0.47
C VAL A 42 4.25 -2.93 0.31
N ILE A 43 4.46 -1.61 0.38
CA ILE A 43 3.57 -0.66 1.03
C ILE A 43 3.31 0.50 0.06
N GLU A 44 2.04 0.85 -0.08
CA GLU A 44 1.56 1.93 -0.92
C GLU A 44 0.69 2.88 -0.11
N GLU A 45 0.73 4.16 -0.44
CA GLU A 45 -0.09 5.16 0.25
C GLU A 45 -0.67 6.19 -0.71
N ALA A 46 -1.83 6.74 -0.34
CA ALA A 46 -2.47 7.83 -1.05
C ALA A 46 -3.02 8.86 -0.06
N PRO A 47 -2.77 10.17 -0.26
CA PRO A 47 -1.87 10.75 -1.25
C PRO A 47 -0.38 10.50 -0.94
N SER A 48 0.53 11.10 -1.72
CA SER A 48 1.96 11.07 -1.44
C SER A 48 2.35 12.08 -0.34
N PRO A 49 3.20 11.70 0.64
CA PRO A 49 3.77 12.65 1.62
C PRO A 49 4.73 13.67 0.99
N LEU A 50 5.30 13.41 -0.19
CA LEU A 50 6.21 14.34 -0.87
C LEU A 50 5.46 15.51 -1.54
N LEU A 51 4.31 15.24 -2.15
CA LEU A 51 3.71 16.17 -3.10
C LEU A 51 2.86 17.27 -2.45
N ASP A 52 3.15 18.51 -2.81
CA ASP A 52 2.25 19.65 -2.59
C ASP A 52 1.13 19.72 -3.65
N PRO A 53 0.07 20.51 -3.40
CA PRO A 53 -1.06 20.63 -4.33
C PRO A 53 -0.69 21.10 -5.74
N GLU A 54 0.35 21.93 -5.87
CA GLU A 54 0.79 22.45 -7.17
C GLU A 54 1.44 21.34 -8.01
N THR A 55 2.39 20.61 -7.42
CA THR A 55 3.08 19.51 -8.08
C THR A 55 2.13 18.37 -8.40
N ARG A 56 1.24 18.01 -7.46
CA ARG A 56 0.18 17.02 -7.66
C ARG A 56 -0.69 17.36 -8.87
N LYS A 57 -1.13 18.62 -8.97
CA LYS A 57 -1.92 19.08 -10.12
C LYS A 57 -1.14 18.97 -11.43
N LYS A 58 0.13 19.40 -11.46
CA LYS A 58 0.98 19.30 -12.66
C LYS A 58 1.14 17.86 -13.12
N MET A 59 1.43 16.94 -12.20
CA MET A 59 1.55 15.50 -12.51
C MET A 59 0.23 14.93 -13.02
N GLY A 60 -0.87 15.24 -12.36
CA GLY A 60 -2.22 14.81 -12.78
C GLY A 60 -2.60 15.29 -14.18
N GLU A 61 -2.39 16.57 -14.46
CA GLU A 61 -2.67 17.16 -15.78
C GLU A 61 -1.81 16.54 -16.89
N GLN A 62 -0.53 16.24 -16.61
CA GLN A 62 0.34 15.56 -17.58
C GLN A 62 -0.07 14.10 -17.80
N ALA A 63 -0.47 13.38 -16.75
CA ALA A 63 -0.98 12.02 -16.87
C ALA A 63 -2.25 11.95 -17.72
N VAL A 64 -3.19 12.88 -17.53
CA VAL A 64 -4.39 12.99 -18.37
C VAL A 64 -4.04 13.38 -19.82
N ALA A 65 -3.08 14.28 -20.02
CA ALA A 65 -2.63 14.64 -21.36
C ALA A 65 -2.04 13.43 -22.11
N LEU A 66 -1.22 12.61 -21.43
CA LEU A 66 -0.70 11.36 -21.99
C LEU A 66 -1.84 10.38 -22.32
N ALA A 67 -2.75 10.13 -21.37
CA ALA A 67 -3.88 9.23 -21.56
C ALA A 67 -4.76 9.65 -22.77
N LYS A 68 -5.03 10.95 -22.92
CA LYS A 68 -5.76 11.49 -24.07
C LYS A 68 -4.98 11.33 -25.38
N ALA A 69 -3.66 11.52 -25.38
CA ALA A 69 -2.84 11.39 -26.58
C ALA A 69 -2.87 9.98 -27.20
N VAL A 70 -3.14 8.96 -26.37
CA VAL A 70 -3.29 7.57 -26.82
C VAL A 70 -4.74 7.09 -26.89
N ASN A 71 -5.72 8.01 -26.74
CA ASN A 71 -7.15 7.70 -26.68
C ASN A 71 -7.48 6.61 -25.63
N TYR A 72 -6.88 6.71 -24.46
CA TYR A 72 -7.04 5.73 -23.40
C TYR A 72 -8.48 5.72 -22.86
N ASP A 73 -9.05 4.53 -22.72
CA ASP A 73 -10.31 4.27 -22.01
C ASP A 73 -10.09 3.30 -20.84
N SER A 74 -11.04 3.25 -19.91
CA SER A 74 -10.98 2.48 -18.66
C SER A 74 -10.03 3.08 -17.63
N ALA A 75 -9.74 2.33 -16.56
CA ALA A 75 -8.79 2.70 -15.53
C ALA A 75 -7.35 2.36 -15.98
N GLY A 76 -6.41 3.25 -15.69
CA GLY A 76 -5.00 3.05 -15.95
C GLY A 76 -4.14 3.87 -15.00
N THR A 77 -2.83 3.66 -15.03
CA THR A 77 -1.94 4.40 -14.13
C THR A 77 -0.69 4.84 -14.86
N VAL A 78 -0.31 6.10 -14.68
CA VAL A 78 0.92 6.67 -15.24
C VAL A 78 1.96 6.73 -14.13
N GLU A 79 3.05 6.00 -14.29
CA GLU A 79 4.12 5.92 -13.29
C GLU A 79 5.20 6.97 -13.56
N PHE A 80 5.64 7.62 -12.49
CA PHE A 80 6.70 8.61 -12.50
C PHE A 80 7.77 8.26 -11.46
N VAL A 81 9.01 8.68 -11.73
CA VAL A 81 9.99 8.91 -10.67
C VAL A 81 9.98 10.39 -10.32
N ALA A 82 9.70 10.71 -9.07
CA ALA A 82 9.86 12.05 -8.52
C ALA A 82 11.16 12.14 -7.71
N SER A 83 11.81 13.29 -7.76
CA SER A 83 12.99 13.59 -6.96
C SER A 83 12.56 14.14 -5.60
N GLY A 84 12.96 13.48 -4.51
CA GLY A 84 12.72 13.98 -3.15
C GLY A 84 13.37 15.33 -2.88
N ALA A 85 14.49 15.63 -3.56
CA ALA A 85 15.28 16.83 -3.35
C ALA A 85 14.65 18.11 -3.94
N ASP A 86 13.97 18.01 -5.09
CA ASP A 86 13.47 19.17 -5.84
C ASP A 86 12.04 19.02 -6.39
N LYS A 87 11.37 17.88 -6.13
CA LYS A 87 10.04 17.53 -6.65
C LYS A 87 9.94 17.50 -8.18
N GLY A 88 11.07 17.47 -8.89
CA GLY A 88 11.10 17.22 -10.32
C GLY A 88 10.65 15.79 -10.61
N PHE A 89 9.73 15.60 -11.56
CA PHE A 89 9.16 14.31 -11.88
C PHE A 89 9.36 13.94 -13.35
N TYR A 90 9.53 12.64 -13.60
CA TYR A 90 9.87 12.08 -14.91
C TYR A 90 9.03 10.85 -15.17
N PHE A 91 8.44 10.78 -16.36
CA PHE A 91 7.65 9.63 -16.80
C PHE A 91 8.52 8.37 -16.88
N LEU A 92 8.00 7.25 -16.37
CA LEU A 92 8.56 5.92 -16.57
C LEU A 92 7.78 5.16 -17.62
N GLU A 93 6.54 4.81 -17.28
CA GLU A 93 5.66 4.02 -18.11
C GLU A 93 4.19 4.26 -17.77
N MET A 94 3.29 3.67 -18.56
CA MET A 94 1.86 3.66 -18.28
C MET A 94 1.39 2.21 -18.20
N ASN A 95 0.81 1.84 -17.06
CA ASN A 95 0.15 0.56 -16.87
C ASN A 95 -1.28 0.65 -17.40
N THR A 96 -1.53 -0.05 -18.51
CA THR A 96 -2.83 -0.07 -19.22
C THR A 96 -3.82 -1.08 -18.60
N ARG A 97 -3.89 -1.10 -17.28
CA ARG A 97 -4.73 -1.98 -16.46
C ARG A 97 -4.98 -1.34 -15.10
N LEU A 98 -5.90 -1.90 -14.33
CA LEU A 98 -6.04 -1.56 -12.92
C LEU A 98 -4.78 -1.97 -12.15
N GLN A 99 -4.30 -1.10 -11.26
CA GLN A 99 -3.19 -1.41 -10.37
C GLN A 99 -3.66 -2.21 -9.15
N VAL A 100 -2.74 -2.96 -8.53
CA VAL A 100 -3.06 -3.79 -7.36
C VAL A 100 -3.49 -2.89 -6.19
N GLU A 101 -2.73 -1.82 -6.01
CA GLU A 101 -2.83 -0.73 -5.03
C GLU A 101 -3.91 0.32 -5.34
N HIS A 102 -4.86 0.01 -6.24
CA HIS A 102 -5.99 0.91 -6.47
C HIS A 102 -6.86 1.19 -5.22
N PRO A 103 -7.00 0.30 -4.20
CA PRO A 103 -7.85 0.57 -3.05
C PRO A 103 -7.46 1.83 -2.26
N VAL A 104 -6.18 2.19 -2.14
CA VAL A 104 -5.81 3.44 -1.43
C VAL A 104 -6.38 4.66 -2.14
N THR A 105 -6.50 4.63 -3.47
CA THR A 105 -7.19 5.68 -4.23
C THR A 105 -8.69 5.67 -3.96
N GLU A 106 -9.33 4.50 -3.94
CA GLU A 106 -10.77 4.38 -3.66
C GLU A 106 -11.11 4.90 -2.26
N MET A 107 -10.31 4.54 -1.24
CA MET A 107 -10.53 4.91 0.16
C MET A 107 -10.53 6.43 0.38
N ILE A 108 -9.66 7.18 -0.33
CA ILE A 108 -9.59 8.64 -0.16
C ILE A 108 -10.50 9.43 -1.11
N THR A 109 -10.97 8.82 -2.20
CA THR A 109 -11.81 9.50 -3.20
C THR A 109 -13.28 9.10 -3.15
N GLY A 110 -13.59 7.92 -2.59
CA GLY A 110 -14.92 7.32 -2.62
C GLY A 110 -15.36 6.83 -3.99
N VAL A 111 -14.45 6.70 -4.96
CA VAL A 111 -14.75 6.23 -6.31
C VAL A 111 -14.43 4.73 -6.41
N ASP A 112 -15.43 3.91 -6.72
CA ASP A 112 -15.24 2.51 -7.08
C ASP A 112 -14.71 2.42 -8.53
N LEU A 113 -13.43 2.09 -8.66
CA LEU A 113 -12.74 2.05 -9.95
C LEU A 113 -13.21 0.87 -10.80
N VAL A 114 -13.52 -0.27 -10.18
CA VAL A 114 -14.03 -1.45 -10.90
C VAL A 114 -15.42 -1.17 -11.46
N GLU A 115 -16.29 -0.50 -10.70
CA GLU A 115 -17.58 -0.02 -11.17
C GLU A 115 -17.40 0.91 -12.38
N GLN A 116 -16.50 1.90 -12.29
CA GLN A 116 -16.25 2.81 -13.41
C GLN A 116 -15.72 2.07 -14.65
N MET A 117 -14.83 1.09 -14.48
CA MET A 117 -14.34 0.26 -15.59
C MET A 117 -15.49 -0.47 -16.30
N LEU A 118 -16.43 -1.05 -15.54
CA LEU A 118 -17.60 -1.72 -16.10
C LEU A 118 -18.53 -0.75 -16.85
N ARG A 119 -18.78 0.43 -16.28
CA ARG A 119 -19.59 1.49 -16.92
C ARG A 119 -18.99 1.96 -18.23
N VAL A 120 -17.68 2.24 -18.23
CA VAL A 120 -16.94 2.64 -19.44
C VAL A 120 -16.94 1.53 -20.49
N ALA A 121 -16.72 0.27 -20.07
CA ALA A 121 -16.76 -0.88 -20.97
C ALA A 121 -18.11 -1.00 -21.67
N TYR A 122 -19.21 -0.78 -20.93
CA TYR A 122 -20.58 -0.74 -21.45
C TYR A 122 -20.86 0.45 -22.39
N GLY A 123 -19.98 1.46 -22.40
CA GLY A 123 -20.08 2.64 -23.26
C GLY A 123 -20.73 3.85 -22.58
N GLU A 124 -20.89 3.85 -21.26
CA GLU A 124 -21.31 5.06 -20.54
C GLU A 124 -20.23 6.15 -20.63
N THR A 125 -20.67 7.40 -20.55
CA THR A 125 -19.78 8.56 -20.36
C THR A 125 -19.42 8.70 -18.88
N LEU A 126 -18.21 9.20 -18.58
CA LEU A 126 -17.83 9.55 -17.22
C LEU A 126 -18.77 10.64 -16.68
N LYS A 127 -19.46 10.31 -15.59
CA LYS A 127 -20.30 11.28 -14.86
C LYS A 127 -19.47 12.18 -13.95
N LEU A 128 -18.28 11.72 -13.56
CA LEU A 128 -17.33 12.43 -12.73
C LEU A 128 -16.53 13.45 -13.55
N LYS A 129 -16.38 14.65 -13.01
CA LYS A 129 -15.49 15.69 -13.54
C LYS A 129 -14.27 15.84 -12.64
N GLN A 130 -13.19 16.41 -13.18
CA GLN A 130 -11.98 16.67 -12.40
C GLN A 130 -12.24 17.52 -11.14
N SER A 131 -13.24 18.41 -11.18
CA SER A 131 -13.66 19.24 -10.04
C SER A 131 -14.31 18.46 -8.90
N ASP A 132 -14.86 17.28 -9.21
CA ASP A 132 -15.62 16.45 -8.27
C ASP A 132 -14.69 15.58 -7.42
N ILE A 133 -13.46 15.35 -7.90
CA ILE A 133 -12.47 14.57 -7.18
C ILE A 133 -11.95 15.36 -5.98
N LYS A 134 -12.09 14.78 -4.79
CA LYS A 134 -11.59 15.30 -3.51
C LYS A 134 -10.68 14.27 -2.86
N ILE A 135 -9.78 14.76 -2.02
CA ILE A 135 -8.93 13.95 -1.14
C ILE A 135 -9.55 14.04 0.25
N ASN A 136 -10.04 12.91 0.76
CA ASN A 136 -10.61 12.81 2.09
C ASN A 136 -9.72 11.89 2.93
N GLY A 137 -8.83 12.49 3.73
CA GLY A 137 -7.93 11.74 4.61
C GLY A 137 -6.74 11.12 3.88
N TRP A 138 -6.26 10.02 4.44
CA TRP A 138 -5.09 9.27 3.99
C TRP A 138 -5.39 7.78 4.01
N ALA A 139 -4.85 7.03 3.05
CA ALA A 139 -4.95 5.59 3.03
C ALA A 139 -3.58 4.94 2.83
N VAL A 140 -3.39 3.78 3.48
CA VAL A 140 -2.18 2.97 3.40
C VAL A 140 -2.58 1.53 3.10
N GLU A 141 -1.91 0.91 2.14
CA GLU A 141 -2.06 -0.49 1.80
C GLU A 141 -0.74 -1.21 2.04
N SER A 142 -0.83 -2.41 2.60
CA SER A 142 0.27 -3.36 2.64
C SER A 142 -0.13 -4.66 1.97
N ARG A 143 0.80 -5.20 1.19
CA ARG A 143 0.66 -6.51 0.55
C ARG A 143 1.12 -7.60 1.52
N VAL A 144 0.17 -8.37 2.03
CA VAL A 144 0.46 -9.53 2.88
C VAL A 144 0.83 -10.70 1.98
N TYR A 145 2.10 -11.10 2.05
CA TYR A 145 2.71 -12.14 1.24
C TYR A 145 3.06 -13.36 2.08
N ALA A 146 2.90 -14.54 1.49
CA ALA A 146 3.46 -15.79 1.99
C ALA A 146 4.98 -15.84 1.75
N GLU A 147 5.73 -15.03 2.49
CA GLU A 147 7.18 -14.92 2.43
C GLU A 147 7.77 -14.91 3.85
N ASP A 148 8.96 -15.48 4.03
CA ASP A 148 9.65 -15.52 5.32
C ASP A 148 10.69 -14.38 5.43
N PRO A 149 10.38 -13.23 6.06
CA PRO A 149 11.27 -12.08 6.07
C PRO A 149 12.60 -12.38 6.79
N TYR A 150 12.60 -13.29 7.78
CA TYR A 150 13.80 -13.74 8.51
C TYR A 150 14.74 -14.60 7.68
N ARG A 151 14.28 -15.08 6.52
CA ARG A 151 15.07 -15.91 5.61
C ARG A 151 15.15 -15.26 4.24
N ASN A 152 15.42 -13.96 4.20
CA ASN A 152 15.54 -13.17 2.97
C ASN A 152 14.27 -13.22 2.11
N PHE A 153 13.11 -13.29 2.77
CA PHE A 153 11.77 -13.35 2.18
C PHE A 153 11.66 -14.49 1.16
N LEU A 154 12.09 -15.68 1.55
CA LEU A 154 11.86 -16.87 0.75
C LEU A 154 10.34 -17.13 0.68
N PRO A 155 9.79 -17.47 -0.50
CA PRO A 155 8.39 -17.85 -0.61
C PRO A 155 8.05 -19.01 0.32
N SER A 156 6.93 -18.89 1.03
CA SER A 156 6.41 -19.90 1.92
C SER A 156 5.17 -20.54 1.30
N ILE A 157 5.28 -21.81 0.92
CA ILE A 157 4.15 -22.61 0.45
C ILE A 157 3.56 -23.43 1.59
N GLY A 158 2.29 -23.81 1.45
CA GLY A 158 1.65 -24.72 2.40
C GLY A 158 0.23 -24.32 2.75
N ARG A 159 -0.34 -25.02 3.73
CA ARG A 159 -1.74 -24.84 4.12
C ARG A 159 -1.90 -23.74 5.16
N LEU A 160 -2.84 -22.84 4.94
CA LEU A 160 -3.32 -21.88 5.94
C LEU A 160 -4.09 -22.64 7.01
N LYS A 161 -3.42 -23.04 8.09
CA LYS A 161 -4.05 -23.71 9.24
C LYS A 161 -4.98 -22.76 9.98
N ARG A 162 -4.57 -21.49 10.09
CA ARG A 162 -5.38 -20.38 10.58
C ARG A 162 -5.27 -19.21 9.62
N PHE A 163 -6.40 -18.56 9.39
CA PHE A 163 -6.47 -17.29 8.67
C PHE A 163 -7.58 -16.46 9.32
N HIS A 164 -7.18 -15.58 10.22
CA HIS A 164 -8.06 -14.69 10.95
C HIS A 164 -7.68 -13.25 10.65
N ALA A 165 -8.32 -12.69 9.62
CA ALA A 165 -8.14 -11.31 9.22
C ALA A 165 -8.76 -10.34 10.25
N PRO A 166 -8.25 -9.11 10.37
CA PRO A 166 -8.92 -8.04 11.12
C PRO A 166 -10.33 -7.81 10.55
N SER A 167 -11.26 -7.39 11.41
CA SER A 167 -12.61 -7.02 10.98
C SER A 167 -12.57 -5.76 10.14
N GLU A 168 -13.31 -5.75 9.03
CA GLU A 168 -13.50 -4.55 8.21
C GLU A 168 -14.37 -3.51 8.94
N GLY A 169 -14.18 -2.24 8.57
CA GLY A 169 -14.87 -1.10 9.16
C GLY A 169 -14.04 -0.39 10.22
N ALA A 170 -14.72 0.22 11.20
CA ALA A 170 -14.09 1.15 12.13
C ALA A 170 -13.08 0.47 13.07
N LEU A 171 -11.84 0.98 13.11
CA LEU A 171 -10.78 0.57 14.03
C LEU A 171 -9.96 1.80 14.41
N ALA A 172 -9.64 1.96 15.71
CA ALA A 172 -8.72 2.98 16.23
C ALA A 172 -8.94 4.43 15.69
N GLY A 173 -10.18 4.81 15.36
CA GLY A 173 -10.48 6.15 14.83
C GLY A 173 -10.34 6.32 13.32
N GLY A 174 -10.06 5.24 12.58
CA GLY A 174 -10.11 5.14 11.13
C GLY A 174 -10.89 3.93 10.66
N GLU A 175 -10.59 3.45 9.46
CA GLU A 175 -11.28 2.33 8.80
C GLU A 175 -10.31 1.28 8.26
N VAL A 176 -10.72 0.02 8.28
CA VAL A 176 -10.00 -1.13 7.72
C VAL A 176 -10.80 -1.73 6.58
N ARG A 177 -10.12 -2.06 5.48
CA ARG A 177 -10.61 -2.84 4.35
C ARG A 177 -9.66 -4.01 4.09
N MET A 178 -10.23 -5.17 3.75
CA MET A 178 -9.47 -6.39 3.50
C MET A 178 -9.86 -7.00 2.15
N ASP A 179 -8.96 -6.89 1.18
CA ASP A 179 -9.11 -7.57 -0.10
C ASP A 179 -8.28 -8.87 -0.05
N SER A 180 -8.93 -10.03 0.10
CA SER A 180 -8.25 -11.34 0.18
C SER A 180 -8.72 -12.31 -0.90
N GLY A 181 -7.79 -13.15 -1.39
CA GLY A 181 -8.07 -14.20 -2.38
C GLY A 181 -8.10 -15.61 -1.80
N VAL A 182 -8.00 -15.74 -0.47
CA VAL A 182 -7.83 -17.02 0.24
C VAL A 182 -8.69 -17.05 1.51
N ARG A 183 -8.82 -18.23 2.10
CA ARG A 183 -9.49 -18.44 3.40
C ARG A 183 -8.79 -19.51 4.23
N GLU A 184 -9.15 -19.60 5.51
CA GLU A 184 -8.65 -20.65 6.39
C GLU A 184 -8.89 -22.04 5.77
N GLY A 185 -7.84 -22.85 5.75
CA GLY A 185 -7.82 -24.19 5.20
C GLY A 185 -7.32 -24.31 3.76
N ASP A 186 -7.21 -23.21 3.01
CA ASP A 186 -6.67 -23.19 1.64
C ASP A 186 -5.16 -23.48 1.62
N GLU A 187 -4.63 -23.80 0.43
CA GLU A 187 -3.21 -24.09 0.19
C GLU A 187 -2.57 -23.02 -0.69
N ILE A 188 -1.50 -22.40 -0.19
CA ILE A 188 -0.64 -21.51 -0.95
C ILE A 188 0.28 -22.37 -1.82
N SER A 189 0.01 -22.36 -3.13
CA SER A 189 0.76 -23.14 -4.11
C SER A 189 1.99 -22.41 -4.63
N MET A 190 2.94 -23.15 -5.17
CA MET A 190 4.12 -22.59 -5.85
C MET A 190 3.84 -22.02 -7.26
N TYR A 191 2.62 -22.18 -7.78
CA TYR A 191 2.29 -21.88 -9.19
C TYR A 191 1.83 -20.44 -9.43
N TYR A 192 1.50 -19.71 -8.36
CA TYR A 192 0.96 -18.36 -8.42
C TYR A 192 1.77 -17.40 -7.56
N ASP A 193 1.48 -16.11 -7.71
CA ASP A 193 2.02 -15.07 -6.83
C ASP A 193 1.63 -15.37 -5.36
N PRO A 194 2.57 -15.24 -4.40
CA PRO A 194 2.33 -15.62 -3.00
C PRO A 194 1.50 -14.60 -2.22
N MET A 195 0.85 -13.61 -2.88
CA MET A 195 0.01 -12.62 -2.20
C MET A 195 -1.23 -13.29 -1.60
N ILE A 196 -1.39 -13.11 -0.30
CA ILE A 196 -2.48 -13.66 0.51
C ILE A 196 -3.64 -12.67 0.54
N ALA A 197 -3.32 -11.42 0.85
CA ALA A 197 -4.30 -10.34 1.02
C ALA A 197 -3.64 -8.97 0.82
N LYS A 198 -4.48 -7.96 0.61
CA LYS A 198 -4.14 -6.56 0.76
C LYS A 198 -4.86 -6.05 2.00
N LEU A 199 -4.08 -5.57 2.96
CA LEU A 199 -4.61 -4.89 4.14
C LEU A 199 -4.59 -3.39 3.82
N ILE A 200 -5.76 -2.75 3.84
CA ILE A 200 -5.88 -1.33 3.56
C ILE A 200 -6.48 -0.63 4.77
N THR A 201 -5.89 0.49 5.15
CA THR A 201 -6.40 1.33 6.23
C THR A 201 -6.58 2.75 5.75
N HIS A 202 -7.51 3.46 6.39
CA HIS A 202 -7.80 4.86 6.15
C HIS A 202 -7.87 5.62 7.48
N GLY A 203 -7.41 6.86 7.44
CA GLY A 203 -7.49 7.79 8.55
C GLY A 203 -7.73 9.22 8.08
N LYS A 204 -8.10 10.11 9.01
CA LYS A 204 -8.27 11.55 8.74
C LYS A 204 -6.96 12.23 8.31
N ASP A 205 -5.83 11.68 8.72
CA ASP A 205 -4.47 12.10 8.42
C ASP A 205 -3.58 10.85 8.33
N ARG A 206 -2.33 11.04 7.88
CA ARG A 206 -1.38 9.95 7.65
C ARG A 206 -1.09 9.18 8.94
N ASP A 207 -0.82 9.87 10.04
CA ASP A 207 -0.51 9.25 11.32
C ASP A 207 -1.66 8.36 11.80
N THR A 208 -2.90 8.85 11.72
CA THR A 208 -4.08 8.03 12.04
C THR A 208 -4.15 6.80 11.13
N ALA A 209 -3.93 6.93 9.82
CA ALA A 209 -3.98 5.79 8.91
C ALA A 209 -2.91 4.73 9.24
N LEU A 210 -1.71 5.16 9.65
CA LEU A 210 -0.60 4.31 10.07
C LEU A 210 -0.85 3.63 11.42
N ASP A 211 -1.39 4.36 12.40
CA ASP A 211 -1.77 3.81 13.71
C ASP A 211 -2.84 2.71 13.53
N VAL A 212 -3.86 2.97 12.69
CA VAL A 212 -4.89 1.98 12.34
C VAL A 212 -4.28 0.79 11.61
N HIS A 213 -3.26 1.02 10.77
CA HIS A 213 -2.54 -0.05 10.05
C HIS A 213 -1.81 -0.98 11.01
N GLY A 214 -1.06 -0.44 11.96
CA GLY A 214 -0.38 -1.22 13.01
C GLY A 214 -1.37 -2.05 13.82
N GLU A 215 -2.45 -1.42 14.30
CA GLU A 215 -3.53 -2.10 15.05
C GLU A 215 -4.24 -3.20 14.24
N ALA A 216 -4.37 -3.03 12.93
CA ALA A 216 -4.96 -4.03 12.05
C ALA A 216 -4.01 -5.23 11.83
N LEU A 217 -2.71 -4.97 11.71
CA LEU A 217 -1.68 -6.03 11.63
C LEU A 217 -1.63 -6.86 12.90
N ASP A 218 -1.68 -6.23 14.09
CA ASP A 218 -1.70 -6.93 15.38
C ASP A 218 -2.90 -7.88 15.55
N ARG A 219 -3.99 -7.62 14.81
CA ARG A 219 -5.21 -8.44 14.79
C ARG A 219 -5.24 -9.47 13.67
N PHE A 220 -4.28 -9.42 12.75
CA PHE A 220 -4.17 -10.35 11.65
C PHE A 220 -3.36 -11.57 12.06
N HIS A 221 -4.02 -12.72 12.18
CA HIS A 221 -3.36 -13.96 12.55
C HIS A 221 -3.37 -14.97 11.39
N ILE A 222 -2.18 -15.39 10.98
CA ILE A 222 -1.95 -16.46 10.00
C ILE A 222 -1.12 -17.56 10.68
N GLU A 223 -1.50 -18.81 10.48
CA GLU A 223 -0.74 -19.98 10.96
C GLU A 223 -0.62 -21.02 9.84
N GLY A 224 0.52 -21.71 9.78
CA GLY A 224 0.76 -22.83 8.86
C GLY A 224 1.75 -22.52 7.74
N ILE A 225 2.02 -21.24 7.50
CA ILE A 225 3.04 -20.71 6.60
C ILE A 225 3.84 -19.62 7.33
N GLN A 226 4.89 -19.11 6.71
CA GLN A 226 5.50 -17.83 7.07
C GLN A 226 4.89 -16.71 6.23
N ASP A 227 4.81 -15.52 6.80
CA ASP A 227 4.31 -14.32 6.16
C ASP A 227 5.17 -13.08 6.49
N ASN A 228 5.01 -12.04 5.68
CA ASN A 228 5.79 -10.81 5.78
C ASN A 228 5.21 -9.77 6.76
N MET A 229 4.14 -10.07 7.49
CA MET A 229 3.50 -9.09 8.39
C MET A 229 4.46 -8.54 9.46
N PRO A 230 5.37 -9.33 10.07
CA PRO A 230 6.34 -8.79 11.02
C PRO A 230 7.24 -7.71 10.42
N PHE A 231 7.64 -7.87 9.15
CA PHE A 231 8.42 -6.86 8.44
C PHE A 231 7.59 -5.61 8.15
N ILE A 232 6.34 -5.77 7.71
CA ILE A 232 5.43 -4.64 7.47
C ILE A 232 5.22 -3.86 8.76
N ALA A 233 4.91 -4.52 9.87
CA ALA A 233 4.72 -3.89 11.18
C ALA A 233 5.95 -3.07 11.60
N ALA A 234 7.15 -3.63 11.42
CA ALA A 234 8.40 -2.93 11.68
C ALA A 234 8.58 -1.67 10.81
N VAL A 235 8.21 -1.73 9.53
CA VAL A 235 8.29 -0.55 8.65
C VAL A 235 7.27 0.52 9.03
N ILE A 236 6.04 0.13 9.36
CA ILE A 236 5.00 1.07 9.79
C ILE A 236 5.47 1.85 11.03
N ASP A 237 6.12 1.17 11.99
CA ASP A 237 6.64 1.73 13.24
C ASP A 237 7.96 2.49 13.13
N GLU A 238 8.63 2.44 11.98
CA GLU A 238 9.93 3.07 11.80
C GLU A 238 9.80 4.62 11.63
N GLU A 239 10.69 5.37 12.28
CA GLU A 239 10.63 6.83 12.37
C GLU A 239 10.79 7.52 11.00
N ARG A 240 11.73 7.08 10.17
CA ARG A 240 11.94 7.59 8.82
C ARG A 240 10.73 7.31 7.93
N PHE A 241 10.07 6.16 8.03
CA PHE A 241 8.80 5.90 7.33
C PHE A 241 7.66 6.79 7.82
N ARG A 242 7.46 6.92 9.14
CA ARG A 242 6.43 7.81 9.72
C ARG A 242 6.66 9.29 9.41
N SER A 243 7.90 9.73 9.28
CA SER A 243 8.22 11.10 8.85
C SER A 243 7.92 11.37 7.36
N GLY A 244 7.71 10.31 6.56
CA GLY A 244 7.57 10.41 5.10
C GLY A 244 8.88 10.60 4.35
N ASN A 245 10.04 10.57 5.04
CA ASN A 245 11.38 10.70 4.44
C ASN A 245 11.88 9.38 3.82
N ILE A 246 11.10 8.83 2.89
CA ILE A 246 11.35 7.54 2.25
C ILE A 246 12.03 7.71 0.89
N THR A 247 12.51 6.64 0.27
CA THR A 247 12.98 6.62 -1.13
C THR A 247 12.73 5.22 -1.69
N THR A 248 12.93 5.00 -2.99
CA THR A 248 12.92 3.65 -3.57
C THR A 248 14.06 2.76 -3.06
N ALA A 249 15.03 3.31 -2.33
CA ALA A 249 16.11 2.58 -1.67
C ALA A 249 15.82 2.33 -0.18
N TYR A 250 14.71 2.82 0.37
CA TYR A 250 14.41 2.79 1.81
C TYR A 250 14.67 1.43 2.46
N ILE A 251 14.10 0.35 1.92
CA ILE A 251 14.26 -0.99 2.52
C ILE A 251 15.74 -1.41 2.57
N LYS A 252 16.51 -1.07 1.54
CA LYS A 252 17.94 -1.39 1.49
C LYS A 252 18.76 -0.54 2.47
N ASP A 253 18.35 0.71 2.67
CA ASP A 253 19.05 1.63 3.58
C ASP A 253 18.76 1.28 5.05
N GLU A 254 17.49 1.00 5.39
CA GLU A 254 17.06 0.70 6.76
C GLU A 254 17.30 -0.76 7.18
N PHE A 255 17.23 -1.70 6.22
CA PHE A 255 17.43 -3.13 6.46
C PHE A 255 18.56 -3.70 5.57
N PRO A 256 19.80 -3.19 5.68
CA PRO A 256 20.90 -3.53 4.77
C PRO A 256 21.32 -5.00 4.85
N ASP A 257 21.22 -5.61 6.04
CA ASP A 257 21.61 -6.99 6.30
C ASP A 257 20.42 -7.98 6.25
N GLY A 258 19.22 -7.49 5.90
CA GLY A 258 17.97 -8.25 5.96
C GLY A 258 17.12 -7.88 7.18
N PHE A 259 16.07 -8.65 7.43
CA PHE A 259 15.16 -8.44 8.54
C PHE A 259 15.34 -9.54 9.58
N ASP A 260 15.85 -9.20 10.76
CA ASP A 260 16.03 -10.12 11.89
C ASP A 260 15.04 -9.86 13.04
N GLY A 261 14.03 -9.01 12.79
CA GLY A 261 13.12 -8.48 13.80
C GLY A 261 13.53 -7.10 14.31
N VAL A 262 12.72 -6.53 15.18
CA VAL A 262 12.97 -5.26 15.87
C VAL A 262 12.86 -5.48 17.38
N GLU A 263 13.66 -4.74 18.14
CA GLU A 263 13.55 -4.74 19.60
C GLU A 263 12.22 -4.09 20.00
N PRO A 264 11.49 -4.66 20.98
CA PRO A 264 10.26 -4.07 21.45
C PRO A 264 10.52 -2.69 22.09
N THR A 265 9.59 -1.77 21.88
CA THR A 265 9.55 -0.51 22.63
C THR A 265 9.28 -0.76 24.12
N GLU A 266 9.61 0.19 24.99
CA GLU A 266 9.31 0.09 26.43
C GLU A 266 7.82 -0.21 26.71
N ALA A 267 6.92 0.38 25.91
CA ALA A 267 5.48 0.11 26.01
C ALA A 267 5.14 -1.35 25.63
N GLN A 268 5.71 -1.86 24.54
CA GLN A 268 5.53 -3.25 24.11
C GLN A 268 6.14 -4.23 25.12
N GLU A 269 7.32 -3.93 25.68
CA GLU A 269 7.92 -4.74 26.75
C GLU A 269 6.98 -4.85 27.96
N ILE A 270 6.40 -3.73 28.41
CA ILE A 270 5.43 -3.72 29.51
C ILE A 270 4.22 -4.58 29.16
N GLN A 271 3.68 -4.49 27.93
CA GLN A 271 2.55 -5.30 27.48
C GLN A 271 2.88 -6.81 27.47
N LEU A 272 4.07 -7.17 26.98
CA LEU A 272 4.55 -8.55 26.96
C LEU A 272 4.73 -9.10 28.38
N ILE A 273 5.33 -8.32 29.29
CA ILE A 273 5.49 -8.68 30.71
C ILE A 273 4.13 -8.86 31.38
N CYS A 274 3.19 -7.94 31.18
CA CYS A 274 1.84 -8.02 31.73
C CYS A 274 1.10 -9.27 31.22
N SER A 275 1.19 -9.55 29.93
CA SER A 275 0.59 -10.73 29.30
C SER A 275 1.17 -12.03 29.86
N ALA A 276 2.50 -12.12 29.95
CA ALA A 276 3.19 -13.28 30.53
C ALA A 276 2.84 -13.48 32.01
N ALA A 277 2.81 -12.41 32.80
CA ALA A 277 2.43 -12.45 34.22
C ALA A 277 0.98 -12.90 34.42
N TYR A 278 0.05 -12.42 33.57
CA TYR A 278 -1.34 -12.86 33.58
C TYR A 278 -1.46 -14.35 33.26
N VAL A 279 -0.83 -14.81 32.18
CA VAL A 279 -0.83 -16.22 31.76
C VAL A 279 -0.25 -17.10 32.86
N HIS A 280 0.92 -16.73 33.42
CA HIS A 280 1.54 -17.44 34.52
C HIS A 280 0.64 -17.49 35.76
N GLY A 281 0.03 -16.37 36.15
CA GLY A 281 -0.89 -16.31 37.28
C GLY A 281 -2.15 -17.15 37.07
N PHE A 282 -2.70 -17.17 35.85
CA PHE A 282 -3.87 -17.98 35.49
C PHE A 282 -3.58 -19.48 35.58
N PHE A 283 -2.44 -19.93 35.04
CA PHE A 283 -2.05 -21.35 35.09
C PHE A 283 -1.57 -21.78 36.47
N SER A 284 -0.91 -20.90 37.24
CA SER A 284 -0.41 -21.22 38.59
C SER A 284 -1.52 -21.30 39.64
N ARG A 285 -2.65 -20.61 39.45
CA ARG A 285 -3.83 -20.74 40.34
C ARG A 285 -4.61 -22.05 40.14
N ARG A 286 -4.33 -22.80 39.06
CA ARG A 286 -4.91 -24.12 38.78
C ARG A 286 -4.02 -25.29 39.20
N ALA A 287 -2.78 -25.03 39.63
CA ALA A 287 -1.88 -26.00 40.27
C ALA A 287 -2.03 -25.91 41.80
#